data_AF-A0A0B8PC55-F1
#
_entry.id   AF-A0A0B8PC55-F1
#
_cell.length_a   1.000
_cell.length_b   1.000
_cell.length_c   1.000
_cell.angle_alpha   90.00
_cell.angle_beta   90.00
_cell.angle_gamma   90.00
#
_symmetry.space_group_name_H-M   'P 1'
#
loop_
_entity.id
_entity.type
_entity.pdbx_description
1 polymer ?
#
loop_
_entity_poly.entity_id
_entity_poly.type
_entity_poly.pdbx_seq_one_letter_code
_entity_poly.pdbx_strand_id
1 'polypeptide(L)'
;MMYVGALIGFPMTIPAFLGFFIKKTPDWAGWGTLVVGGIVSYIVGFVINADMVSHAFGLEELTKREWSDVKVAIGLIGHITLTGGFFIASTLFYKPLRAERQADVDKFFNNLSTPLVSESTAQKKLDNKQRQMLGKLIAVAGVGVMLMALLPNPMWGRMVFILCGAIVGGVGMLLVKAVDGTVEDLEETVATEQ
;
A
#
# COMPACT_ATOMS: atom_id res chain seq x y z
N MET A 1 8.68 13.21 -3.78
CA MET A 1 8.53 11.89 -3.13
C MET A 1 7.34 11.10 -3.66
N MET A 2 6.10 11.60 -3.59
CA MET A 2 4.90 10.89 -4.08
C MET A 2 4.99 10.42 -5.54
N TYR A 3 5.57 11.25 -6.40
CA TYR A 3 5.72 10.98 -7.83
C TYR A 3 6.58 9.74 -8.15
N VAL A 4 7.73 9.58 -7.48
CA VAL A 4 8.61 8.40 -7.69
C VAL A 4 7.95 7.13 -7.17
N GLY A 5 7.28 7.21 -6.02
CA GLY A 5 6.51 6.09 -5.47
C GLY A 5 5.33 5.71 -6.37
N ALA A 6 4.65 6.69 -6.97
CA ALA A 6 3.52 6.45 -7.87
C ALA A 6 3.97 5.77 -9.17
N LEU A 7 5.05 6.23 -9.79
CA LEU A 7 5.48 5.71 -11.10
C LEU A 7 6.26 4.39 -11.02
N ILE A 8 6.90 4.08 -9.88
CA ILE A 8 7.65 2.82 -9.73
C ILE A 8 6.82 1.78 -8.96
N GLY A 9 6.14 2.20 -7.90
CA GLY A 9 5.40 1.29 -7.02
C GLY A 9 4.20 0.64 -7.68
N PHE A 10 3.37 1.40 -8.41
CA PHE A 10 2.13 0.89 -8.99
C PHE A 10 2.34 -0.22 -10.05
N PRO A 11 3.27 -0.09 -11.01
CA PRO A 11 3.58 -1.17 -11.95
C PRO A 11 3.92 -2.51 -11.28
N MET A 12 4.60 -2.47 -10.14
CA MET A 12 4.98 -3.68 -9.41
C MET A 12 3.81 -4.27 -8.61
N THR A 13 2.95 -3.43 -8.03
CA THR A 13 1.85 -3.91 -7.17
C THR A 13 0.66 -4.44 -7.96
N ILE A 14 0.38 -3.91 -9.15
CA ILE A 14 -0.77 -4.30 -9.97
C ILE A 14 -0.81 -5.82 -10.26
N PRO A 15 0.22 -6.44 -10.86
CA PRO A 15 0.15 -7.86 -11.19
C PRO A 15 0.10 -8.74 -9.93
N ALA A 16 0.79 -8.33 -8.86
CA ALA A 16 0.74 -9.03 -7.58
C ALA A 16 -0.67 -9.00 -6.97
N PHE A 17 -1.32 -7.83 -6.98
CA PHE A 17 -2.66 -7.66 -6.44
C PHE A 17 -3.73 -8.34 -7.29
N LEU A 18 -3.76 -8.07 -8.60
CA LEU A 18 -4.77 -8.63 -9.50
C LEU A 18 -4.62 -10.15 -9.66
N GLY A 19 -3.40 -10.68 -9.58
CA GLY A 19 -3.13 -12.12 -9.63
C GLY A 19 -3.78 -12.94 -8.51
N PHE A 20 -4.08 -12.33 -7.36
CA PHE A 20 -4.84 -12.99 -6.29
C PHE A 20 -6.29 -13.29 -6.70
N PHE A 21 -6.89 -12.42 -7.50
CA PHE A 21 -8.30 -12.53 -7.90
C PHE A 21 -8.46 -13.19 -9.27
N ILE A 22 -7.53 -12.94 -10.20
CA ILE A 22 -7.60 -13.41 -11.59
C ILE A 22 -6.60 -14.54 -11.82
N LYS A 23 -7.07 -15.78 -11.58
CA LYS A 23 -6.20 -16.98 -11.58
C LYS A 23 -5.79 -17.47 -12.98
N LYS A 24 -6.58 -17.15 -14.01
CA LYS A 24 -6.35 -17.62 -15.39
C LYS A 24 -5.57 -16.60 -16.21
N THR A 25 -4.33 -16.38 -15.83
CA THR A 25 -3.38 -15.49 -16.54
C THR A 25 -2.16 -16.29 -17.01
N PRO A 26 -1.58 -15.97 -18.17
CA PRO A 26 -0.36 -16.64 -18.62
C PRO A 26 0.82 -16.30 -17.71
N ASP A 27 1.82 -17.18 -17.59
CA ASP A 27 2.98 -16.97 -16.70
C ASP A 27 3.75 -15.67 -17.01
N TRP A 28 3.69 -15.19 -18.25
CA TRP A 28 4.34 -13.94 -18.65
C TRP A 28 3.58 -12.68 -18.26
N ALA A 29 2.31 -12.79 -17.85
CA ALA A 29 1.46 -11.63 -17.54
C ALA A 29 2.09 -10.72 -16.49
N GLY A 30 2.73 -11.27 -15.46
CA GLY A 30 3.37 -10.49 -14.40
C GLY A 30 4.46 -9.55 -14.91
N TRP A 31 5.46 -10.07 -15.63
CA TRP A 31 6.55 -9.23 -16.15
C TRP A 31 6.09 -8.37 -17.35
N GLY A 32 5.15 -8.86 -18.15
CA GLY A 32 4.55 -8.08 -19.23
C GLY A 32 3.86 -6.83 -18.71
N THR A 33 3.10 -6.96 -17.61
CA THR A 33 2.47 -5.84 -16.92
C THR A 33 3.50 -4.85 -16.36
N LEU A 34 4.63 -5.35 -15.86
CA LEU A 34 5.72 -4.48 -15.40
C LEU A 34 6.33 -3.67 -16.55
N VAL A 35 6.52 -4.27 -17.73
CA VAL A 35 7.01 -3.56 -18.93
C VAL A 35 6.01 -2.49 -19.38
N VAL A 36 4.73 -2.84 -19.51
CA VAL A 36 3.67 -1.89 -19.87
C VAL A 36 3.55 -0.78 -18.83
N GLY A 37 3.63 -1.12 -17.55
CA GLY A 37 3.67 -0.15 -16.46
C GLY A 37 4.86 0.79 -16.58
N GLY A 38 6.05 0.28 -16.87
CA GLY A 38 7.24 1.11 -17.12
C GLY A 38 7.06 2.08 -18.29
N ILE A 39 6.41 1.65 -19.37
CA ILE A 39 6.07 2.50 -20.52
C ILE A 39 5.09 3.61 -20.11
N VAL A 40 4.01 3.26 -19.38
CA VAL A 40 3.06 4.24 -18.85
C VAL A 40 3.76 5.25 -17.95
N SER A 41 4.64 4.77 -17.07
CA SER A 41 5.42 5.62 -16.17
C SER A 41 6.35 6.57 -16.93
N TYR A 42 6.99 6.09 -18.00
CA TYR A 42 7.81 6.92 -18.86
C TYR A 42 6.98 8.00 -19.57
N ILE A 43 5.83 7.64 -20.15
CA ILE A 43 4.95 8.57 -20.85
C ILE A 43 4.47 9.66 -19.89
N VAL A 44 3.87 9.29 -18.76
CA VAL A 44 3.38 10.27 -17.77
C VAL A 44 4.53 11.10 -17.22
N GLY A 45 5.69 10.46 -17.07
CA GLY A 45 6.78 11.10 -16.37
C GLY A 45 7.54 12.13 -17.20
N PHE A 46 7.83 11.78 -18.45
CA PHE A 46 8.73 12.53 -19.33
C PHE A 46 8.05 13.10 -20.58
N VAL A 47 6.96 12.49 -21.04
CA VAL A 47 6.27 12.93 -22.27
C VAL A 47 5.16 13.92 -21.95
N ILE A 48 4.30 13.62 -20.97
CA ILE A 48 3.19 14.51 -20.60
C ILE A 48 3.74 15.69 -19.78
N ASN A 49 3.49 16.89 -20.29
CA ASN A 49 3.79 18.17 -19.64
C ASN A 49 2.50 18.96 -19.33
N ALA A 50 2.64 20.05 -18.57
CA ALA A 50 1.50 20.86 -18.13
C ALA A 50 0.77 21.48 -19.33
N ASP A 51 1.52 22.00 -20.30
CA ASP A 51 0.96 22.67 -21.49
C ASP A 51 0.06 21.74 -22.30
N MET A 52 0.48 20.48 -22.50
CA MET A 52 -0.33 19.47 -23.20
C MET A 52 -1.69 19.26 -22.52
N VAL A 53 -1.71 19.25 -21.19
CA VAL A 53 -2.95 19.06 -20.41
C VAL A 53 -3.79 20.34 -20.43
N SER A 54 -3.19 21.51 -20.22
CA SER A 54 -3.90 22.79 -20.30
C SER A 54 -4.52 23.00 -21.68
N HIS A 55 -3.80 22.71 -22.76
CA HIS A 55 -4.35 22.79 -24.12
C HIS A 55 -5.44 21.75 -24.39
N ALA A 56 -5.27 20.51 -23.93
CA ALA A 56 -6.25 19.45 -24.16
C ALA A 56 -7.60 19.72 -23.48
N PHE A 57 -7.57 20.36 -22.30
CA PHE A 57 -8.77 20.67 -21.51
C PHE A 57 -9.22 22.14 -21.59
N GLY A 58 -8.53 22.99 -22.35
CA GLY A 58 -8.83 24.42 -22.46
C GLY A 58 -8.67 25.19 -21.15
N LEU A 59 -7.67 24.81 -20.34
CA LEU A 59 -7.38 25.42 -19.04
C LEU A 59 -6.36 26.55 -19.18
N GLU A 60 -6.36 27.46 -18.21
CA GLU A 60 -5.25 28.39 -18.00
C GLU A 60 -3.95 27.64 -17.64
N GLU A 61 -2.81 28.34 -17.67
CA GLU A 61 -1.51 27.76 -17.35
C GLU A 61 -1.48 27.26 -15.90
N LEU A 62 -1.24 25.96 -15.72
CA LEU A 62 -1.22 25.33 -14.40
C LEU A 62 -0.01 25.79 -13.60
N THR A 63 -0.23 26.12 -12.33
CA THR A 63 0.90 26.38 -11.41
C THR A 63 1.72 25.11 -11.19
N LYS A 64 2.98 25.27 -10.76
CA LYS A 64 3.87 24.13 -10.45
C LYS A 64 3.27 23.15 -9.43
N ARG A 65 2.47 23.66 -8.49
CA ARG A 65 1.81 22.85 -7.46
C ARG A 65 0.66 22.04 -8.06
N GLU A 66 -0.24 22.69 -8.79
CA GLU A 66 -1.36 22.03 -9.45
C GLU A 66 -0.86 20.99 -10.44
N TRP A 67 0.19 21.29 -11.19
CA TRP A 67 0.80 20.34 -12.11
C TRP A 67 1.36 19.10 -11.40
N SER A 68 1.99 19.27 -10.24
CA SER A 68 2.48 18.13 -9.45
C SER A 68 1.33 17.20 -9.06
N ASP A 69 0.20 17.75 -8.62
CA ASP A 69 -0.97 16.97 -8.19
C ASP A 69 -1.67 16.30 -9.39
N VAL A 70 -1.88 17.04 -10.47
CA VAL A 70 -2.46 16.53 -11.72
C VAL A 70 -1.60 15.43 -12.34
N LYS A 71 -0.27 15.59 -12.36
CA LYS A 71 0.65 14.57 -12.90
C LYS A 71 0.55 13.26 -12.12
N VAL A 72 0.42 13.32 -10.78
CA VAL A 72 0.19 12.12 -9.96
C VAL A 72 -1.15 11.46 -10.28
N ALA A 73 -2.22 12.25 -10.44
CA ALA A 73 -3.55 11.74 -10.79
C ALA A 73 -3.55 11.05 -12.17
N ILE A 74 -2.93 11.65 -13.18
CA ILE A 74 -2.76 11.06 -14.52
C ILE A 74 -1.99 9.74 -14.43
N GLY A 75 -0.91 9.70 -13.65
CA GLY A 75 -0.14 8.48 -13.41
C GLY A 75 -0.99 7.36 -12.82
N LEU A 76 -1.78 7.67 -11.80
CA LEU A 76 -2.67 6.70 -11.15
C LEU A 76 -3.73 6.17 -12.11
N ILE A 77 -4.42 7.07 -12.83
CA ILE A 77 -5.44 6.70 -13.80
C ILE A 77 -4.83 5.85 -14.92
N GLY A 78 -3.66 6.25 -15.44
CA GLY A 78 -2.93 5.50 -16.45
C GLY A 78 -2.57 4.10 -15.99
N HIS A 79 -2.12 3.94 -14.75
CA HIS A 79 -1.81 2.61 -14.21
C HIS A 79 -3.06 1.76 -13.99
N ILE A 80 -4.14 2.31 -13.45
CA ILE A 80 -5.39 1.55 -13.26
C ILE A 80 -5.95 1.09 -14.61
N THR A 81 -5.99 1.98 -15.60
CA THR A 81 -6.63 1.71 -16.89
C THR A 81 -5.73 0.94 -17.86
N LEU A 82 -4.50 1.37 -18.08
CA LEU A 82 -3.60 0.78 -19.07
C LEU A 82 -2.80 -0.39 -18.48
N THR A 83 -2.17 -0.21 -17.32
CA THR A 83 -1.35 -1.27 -16.71
C THR A 83 -2.23 -2.39 -16.13
N GLY A 84 -3.27 -2.03 -15.37
CA GLY A 84 -4.28 -2.97 -14.88
C GLY A 84 -5.10 -3.58 -16.01
N GLY A 85 -5.54 -2.76 -16.97
CA GLY A 85 -6.26 -3.23 -18.15
C GLY A 85 -5.45 -4.21 -18.99
N PHE A 86 -4.14 -3.99 -19.16
CA PHE A 86 -3.25 -4.95 -19.82
C PHE A 86 -3.18 -6.28 -19.08
N PHE A 87 -3.03 -6.27 -17.75
CA PHE A 87 -3.03 -7.51 -16.96
C PHE A 87 -4.33 -8.29 -17.14
N ILE A 88 -5.48 -7.61 -17.12
CA ILE A 88 -6.78 -8.23 -17.37
C ILE A 88 -6.86 -8.74 -18.82
N ALA A 89 -6.45 -7.96 -19.80
CA ALA A 89 -6.46 -8.36 -21.21
C ALA A 89 -5.53 -9.55 -21.49
N SER A 90 -4.46 -9.74 -20.70
CA SER A 90 -3.57 -10.90 -20.79
C SER A 90 -4.31 -12.24 -20.60
N THR A 91 -5.45 -12.24 -19.89
CA THR A 91 -6.30 -13.43 -19.71
C THR A 91 -6.81 -14.00 -21.04
N LEU A 92 -6.96 -13.16 -22.07
CA LEU A 92 -7.35 -13.59 -23.42
C LEU A 92 -6.29 -14.50 -24.07
N PHE A 93 -5.05 -14.44 -23.60
CA PHE A 93 -3.93 -15.25 -24.05
C PHE A 93 -3.62 -16.42 -23.11
N TYR A 94 -4.47 -16.67 -22.11
CA TYR A 94 -4.30 -17.79 -21.20
C TYR A 94 -4.40 -19.12 -21.95
N LYS A 95 -3.43 -20.01 -21.68
CA LYS A 95 -3.45 -21.41 -22.09
C LYS A 95 -3.30 -22.27 -20.84
N PRO A 96 -3.91 -23.46 -20.80
CA PRO A 96 -3.71 -24.40 -19.71
C PRO A 96 -2.23 -24.59 -19.40
N LEU A 97 -1.87 -24.50 -18.13
CA LEU A 97 -0.51 -24.67 -17.66
C LEU A 97 -0.09 -26.14 -17.79
N ARG A 98 1.22 -26.39 -17.85
CA ARG A 98 1.76 -27.76 -17.75
C ARG A 98 1.37 -28.35 -16.40
N ALA A 99 1.19 -29.68 -16.33
CA ALA A 99 0.71 -30.35 -15.13
C ALA A 99 1.50 -30.00 -13.86
N GLU A 100 2.83 -29.99 -13.95
CA GLU A 100 3.71 -29.59 -12.84
C GLU A 100 3.45 -28.15 -12.38
N ARG A 101 3.39 -27.21 -13.33
CA ARG A 101 3.13 -25.79 -13.04
C ARG A 101 1.73 -25.55 -12.48
N GLN A 102 0.73 -26.28 -12.97
CA GLN A 102 -0.63 -26.21 -12.46
C GLN A 102 -0.68 -26.68 -11.00
N ALA A 103 0.05 -27.75 -10.65
CA ALA A 103 0.12 -28.25 -9.28
C ALA A 103 0.71 -27.21 -8.31
N ASP A 104 1.73 -26.45 -8.74
CA ASP A 104 2.31 -25.35 -7.93
C ASP A 104 1.29 -24.22 -7.70
N VAL A 105 0.55 -23.83 -8.73
CA VAL A 105 -0.48 -22.79 -8.66
C VAL A 105 -1.62 -23.23 -7.75
N ASP A 106 -2.07 -24.48 -7.88
CA ASP A 106 -3.13 -25.04 -7.04
C ASP A 106 -2.69 -25.12 -5.57
N LYS A 107 -1.43 -25.53 -5.31
CA LYS A 107 -0.85 -25.52 -3.97
C LYS A 107 -0.81 -24.11 -3.39
N PHE A 108 -0.40 -23.11 -4.17
CA PHE A 108 -0.39 -21.70 -3.73
C PHE A 108 -1.80 -21.24 -3.31
N PHE A 109 -2.81 -21.46 -4.16
CA PHE A 109 -4.17 -21.02 -3.85
C PHE A 109 -4.82 -21.83 -2.73
N ASN A 110 -4.50 -23.12 -2.60
CA ASN A 110 -4.93 -23.94 -1.47
C ASN A 110 -4.36 -23.39 -0.16
N ASN A 111 -3.05 -23.17 -0.10
CA ASN A 111 -2.38 -22.56 1.07
C ASN A 111 -2.98 -21.19 1.40
N LEU A 112 -3.23 -20.35 0.38
CA LEU A 112 -3.85 -19.04 0.56
C LEU A 112 -5.25 -19.13 1.16
N SER A 113 -6.05 -20.12 0.76
CA SER A 113 -7.39 -20.34 1.29
C SER A 113 -7.43 -21.09 2.61
N THR A 114 -6.30 -21.65 3.05
CA THR A 114 -6.20 -22.41 4.29
C THR A 114 -6.09 -21.43 5.46
N PRO A 115 -7.03 -21.42 6.41
CA PRO A 115 -6.94 -20.54 7.56
C PRO A 115 -5.68 -20.83 8.39
N LEU A 116 -4.90 -19.79 8.66
CA LEU A 116 -3.79 -19.86 9.61
C LEU A 116 -4.36 -19.75 11.02
N VAL A 117 -4.62 -20.89 11.66
CA VAL A 117 -4.99 -20.95 13.08
C VAL A 117 -3.73 -21.25 13.87
N SER A 118 -3.05 -20.21 14.35
CA SER A 118 -1.95 -20.37 15.30
C SER A 118 -2.30 -19.71 16.63
N GLU A 119 -2.99 -20.43 17.50
CA GLU A 119 -3.21 -20.02 18.90
C GLU A 119 -1.96 -20.22 19.77
N SER A 120 -0.79 -20.34 19.15
CA SER A 120 0.46 -20.54 19.88
C SER A 120 0.83 -19.30 20.70
N THR A 121 1.39 -19.52 21.89
CA THR A 121 1.97 -18.47 22.74
C THR A 121 3.01 -17.65 21.96
N ALA A 122 3.78 -18.28 21.08
CA ALA A 122 4.78 -17.62 20.23
C ALA A 122 4.14 -16.60 19.26
N GLN A 123 3.00 -16.94 18.65
CA GLN A 123 2.27 -16.00 17.79
C GLN A 123 1.72 -14.83 18.59
N LYS A 124 1.10 -15.09 19.76
CA LYS A 124 0.59 -14.02 20.65
C LYS A 124 1.69 -13.04 21.07
N LYS A 125 2.90 -13.56 21.33
CA LYS A 125 4.09 -12.74 21.64
C LYS A 125 4.52 -11.89 20.44
N LEU A 126 4.51 -12.44 19.23
CA LEU A 126 4.84 -11.70 18.02
C LEU A 126 3.80 -10.58 17.78
N ASP A 127 2.51 -10.90 17.93
CA ASP A 127 1.41 -9.94 17.80
C ASP A 127 1.53 -8.80 18.83
N ASN A 128 1.86 -9.12 20.10
CA ASN A 128 2.13 -8.11 21.13
C ASN A 128 3.31 -7.20 20.75
N LYS A 129 4.41 -7.76 20.25
CA LYS A 129 5.56 -6.97 19.75
C LYS A 129 5.16 -6.04 18.61
N GLN A 130 4.36 -6.53 17.66
CA GLN A 130 3.85 -5.72 16.55
C GLN A 130 2.93 -4.60 17.04
N ARG A 131 2.00 -4.89 17.96
CA ARG A 131 1.10 -3.90 18.59
C ARG A 131 1.90 -2.80 19.31
N GLN A 132 2.91 -3.18 20.09
CA GLN A 132 3.76 -2.21 20.78
C GLN A 132 4.56 -1.35 19.80
N MET A 133 5.23 -1.96 18.83
CA MET A 133 6.08 -1.23 17.87
C MET A 133 5.23 -0.29 17.02
N LEU A 134 4.18 -0.82 16.38
CA LEU A 134 3.30 -0.04 15.52
C LEU A 134 2.54 1.03 16.31
N GLY A 135 2.00 0.68 17.48
CA GLY A 135 1.29 1.61 18.34
C GLY A 135 2.15 2.79 18.78
N LYS A 136 3.41 2.54 19.19
CA LYS A 136 4.36 3.61 19.55
C LYS A 136 4.70 4.50 18.35
N LEU A 137 4.98 3.91 17.19
CA LEU A 137 5.30 4.68 15.99
C LEU A 137 4.13 5.58 15.57
N ILE A 138 2.90 5.06 15.57
CA ILE A 138 1.69 5.82 15.25
C ILE A 138 1.42 6.91 16.31
N ALA A 139 1.61 6.60 17.60
CA ALA A 139 1.44 7.58 18.67
C ALA A 139 2.39 8.78 18.51
N VAL A 140 3.68 8.51 18.23
CA VAL A 140 4.68 9.55 17.95
C VAL A 140 4.33 10.33 16.70
N ALA A 141 3.88 9.66 15.64
CA ALA A 141 3.42 10.32 14.42
C ALA A 141 2.24 11.27 14.69
N GLY A 142 1.27 10.85 15.52
CA GLY A 142 0.16 11.69 15.96
C GLY A 142 0.61 12.97 16.67
N VAL A 143 1.61 12.87 17.55
CA VAL A 143 2.26 14.04 18.18
C VAL A 143 2.90 14.95 17.12
N GLY A 144 3.63 14.37 16.16
CA GLY A 144 4.21 15.11 15.04
C GLY A 144 3.16 15.89 14.24
N VAL A 145 2.00 15.27 13.96
CA VAL A 145 0.88 15.94 13.27
C VAL A 145 0.32 17.08 14.11
N MET A 146 0.15 16.90 15.43
CA MET A 146 -0.32 17.99 16.31
C MET A 146 0.66 19.16 16.36
N LEU A 147 1.98 18.90 16.33
CA LEU A 147 3.01 19.93 16.29
C LEU A 147 2.94 20.80 15.03
N MET A 148 2.33 20.31 13.93
CA MET A 148 2.10 21.14 12.74
C MET A 148 1.16 22.32 13.00
N ALA A 149 0.38 22.31 14.09
CA ALA A 149 -0.40 23.47 14.53
C ALA A 149 0.47 24.69 14.88
N LEU A 150 1.77 24.51 15.14
CA LEU A 150 2.71 25.60 15.37
C LEU A 150 3.01 26.40 14.09
N LEU A 151 2.72 25.84 12.91
CA LEU A 151 2.89 26.56 11.65
C LEU A 151 1.93 27.77 11.57
N PRO A 152 2.32 28.82 10.84
CA PRO A 152 1.46 29.98 10.62
C PRO A 152 0.24 29.56 9.78
N ASN A 153 -0.88 29.36 10.46
CA ASN A 153 -2.18 29.00 9.88
C ASN A 153 -3.31 29.67 10.68
N PRO A 154 -4.46 29.95 10.05
CA PRO A 154 -5.65 30.37 10.77
C PRO A 154 -6.01 29.38 11.89
N MET A 155 -6.66 29.87 12.95
CA MET A 155 -7.00 29.05 14.13
C MET A 155 -7.76 27.76 13.75
N TRP A 156 -8.63 27.83 12.75
CA TRP A 156 -9.33 26.66 12.21
C TRP A 156 -8.36 25.57 11.68
N GLY A 157 -7.37 25.96 10.88
CA GLY A 157 -6.37 25.02 10.34
C GLY A 157 -5.52 24.38 11.44
N ARG A 158 -5.21 25.14 12.50
CA ARG A 158 -4.51 24.59 13.68
C ARG A 158 -5.34 23.54 14.41
N MET A 159 -6.65 23.78 14.57
CA MET A 159 -7.56 22.82 15.20
C MET A 159 -7.68 21.53 14.38
N VAL A 160 -7.64 21.61 13.05
CA VAL A 160 -7.62 20.42 12.18
C VAL A 160 -6.39 19.56 12.44
N PHE A 161 -5.19 20.15 12.53
CA PHE A 161 -3.98 19.40 12.88
C PHE A 161 -4.06 18.73 14.26
N ILE A 162 -4.60 19.44 15.25
CA ILE A 162 -4.77 18.89 16.61
C ILE A 162 -5.76 17.72 16.59
N LEU A 163 -6.92 17.86 15.95
CA LEU A 163 -7.93 16.82 15.88
C LEU A 163 -7.42 15.57 15.15
N CYS A 164 -6.82 15.75 13.96
CA CYS A 164 -6.26 14.64 13.19
C CYS A 164 -5.14 13.95 13.96
N GLY A 165 -4.21 14.71 14.55
CA GLY A 165 -3.12 14.16 15.34
C GLY A 165 -3.60 13.46 16.62
N ALA A 166 -4.66 13.95 17.27
CA ALA A 166 -5.29 13.30 18.41
C ALA A 166 -5.95 11.97 18.04
N ILE A 167 -6.63 11.89 16.88
CA ILE A 167 -7.21 10.62 16.38
C ILE A 167 -6.10 9.61 16.08
N VAL A 168 -5.08 10.01 15.31
CA VAL A 168 -3.95 9.15 14.96
C VAL A 168 -3.22 8.69 16.23
N GLY A 169 -2.88 9.62 17.10
CA GLY A 169 -2.21 9.34 18.37
C GLY A 169 -3.05 8.46 19.30
N GLY A 170 -4.36 8.71 19.36
CA GLY A 170 -5.32 7.91 20.11
C GLY A 170 -5.36 6.46 19.65
N VAL A 171 -5.46 6.21 18.34
CA VAL A 171 -5.38 4.85 17.78
C VAL A 171 -4.05 4.18 18.12
N GLY A 172 -2.93 4.91 18.01
CA GLY A 172 -1.61 4.41 18.41
C GLY A 172 -1.58 3.97 19.88
N MET A 173 -2.10 4.80 20.79
CA MET A 173 -2.19 4.48 22.22
C MET A 173 -3.11 3.29 22.50
N LEU A 174 -4.26 3.19 21.82
CA LEU A 174 -5.16 2.04 21.95
C LEU A 174 -4.49 0.73 21.52
N LEU A 175 -3.65 0.75 20.47
CA LEU A 175 -2.86 -0.41 20.05
C LEU A 175 -1.83 -0.84 21.10
N VAL A 176 -1.12 0.12 21.70
CA VAL A 176 -0.19 -0.18 22.82
C VAL A 176 -0.94 -0.75 24.02
N LYS A 177 -2.13 -0.22 24.32
CA LYS A 177 -2.96 -0.69 25.44
C LYS A 177 -3.57 -2.08 25.19
N ALA A 178 -3.78 -2.45 23.93
CA ALA A 178 -4.32 -3.75 23.52
C ALA A 178 -3.30 -4.90 23.61
N VAL A 179 -2.09 -4.66 24.12
CA VAL A 179 -1.10 -5.70 24.41
C VAL A 179 -1.61 -6.56 25.56
N ASP A 180 -1.60 -7.87 25.36
CA ASP A 180 -2.05 -8.84 26.36
C ASP A 180 -0.89 -9.16 27.32
N GLY A 181 -0.91 -8.54 28.51
CA GLY A 181 0.12 -8.75 29.54
C GLY A 181 0.15 -10.17 30.11
N THR A 182 -0.95 -10.92 30.03
CA THR A 182 -1.02 -12.29 30.57
C THR A 182 -0.12 -13.28 29.82
N VAL A 183 0.22 -12.97 28.56
CA VAL A 183 1.14 -13.75 27.73
C VAL A 183 2.59 -13.49 28.11
N GLU A 184 2.90 -12.31 28.67
CA GLU A 184 4.25 -11.92 29.10
C GLU A 184 4.55 -12.52 30.49
N ASP A 185 3.58 -12.55 31.41
CA ASP A 185 3.72 -13.08 32.78
C ASP A 185 3.95 -14.62 32.84
N LEU A 186 3.42 -15.36 31.85
CA LEU A 186 3.62 -16.81 31.71
C LEU A 186 5.08 -17.20 31.39
N GLU A 187 5.88 -16.28 30.85
CA GLU A 187 7.29 -16.50 30.55
C GLU A 187 8.18 -16.25 31.77
N GLU A 188 7.87 -15.22 32.57
CA GLU A 188 8.61 -14.93 33.80
C GLU A 188 8.47 -16.06 34.83
N THR A 189 7.29 -16.67 34.93
CA THR A 189 7.02 -17.81 35.83
C THR A 189 7.74 -19.08 35.39
N VAL A 190 7.72 -19.44 34.10
CA VAL A 190 8.44 -20.62 33.59
C VAL A 190 9.97 -20.44 33.65
N ALA A 191 10.47 -19.21 33.51
CA ALA A 191 11.89 -18.92 33.61
C ALA A 191 12.42 -18.86 35.06
N THR A 192 11.56 -18.60 36.05
CA THR A 192 11.94 -18.64 37.47
C THR A 192 11.83 -20.03 38.10
N GLU A 193 11.14 -20.98 37.46
CA GLU A 193 11.02 -22.38 37.91
C GLU A 193 12.10 -23.32 37.33
N GLN A 194 13.05 -22.83 36.52
CA GLN A 194 14.22 -23.56 35.99
C GLN A 194 15.52 -23.09 36.65
#